data_AF-A0A967LJT6-F1
#
_entry.id   AF-A0A967LJT6-F1
#
_cell.length_a   1.000
_cell.length_b   1.000
_cell.length_c   1.000
_cell.angle_alpha   90.00
_cell.angle_beta   90.00
_cell.angle_gamma   90.00
#
_symmetry.space_group_name_H-M   'P 1'
#
loop_
_entity.id
_entity.type
_entity.pdbx_description
1 polymer ?
#
loop_
_entity_poly.entity_id
_entity_poly.type
_entity_poly.pdbx_seq_one_letter_code
_entity_poly.pdbx_strand_id
1 'polypeptide(L)'
;GGAPEAAADALLPADIAHYLRRLPDSASAAREALRFVLEAQAGYDPPDFGAARILLPRRAVRLAAPIPRPGKVVAVSADGEPFLVAPSAVAGPEDDLHAPPGLALGVAPALAAVIGHTARDVAAEEAPSVVAGYAAAVSFRASGELARDLPHSGDGFLPLGPAIVSPDEAPDPCDLRMEIRVSGRSLGTSHSKEYPLQ
;
A
#
# COMPACT_ATOMS: atom_id res chain seq x y z
N GLY A 1 24.53 1.24 -27.88
CA GLY A 1 24.25 0.20 -26.87
C GLY A 1 23.86 0.92 -25.60
N GLY A 2 22.60 0.82 -25.20
CA GLY A 2 22.18 1.30 -23.88
C GLY A 2 22.71 0.35 -22.80
N ALA A 3 23.08 0.88 -21.65
CA ALA A 3 23.49 0.07 -20.51
C ALA A 3 22.34 -0.89 -20.11
N PRO A 4 22.63 -2.15 -19.74
CA PRO A 4 21.62 -3.14 -19.38
C PRO A 4 20.62 -2.65 -18.32
N GLU A 5 21.05 -1.74 -17.45
CA GLU A 5 20.23 -1.08 -16.42
C GLU A 5 19.12 -0.21 -17.02
N ALA A 6 19.41 0.53 -18.09
CA ALA A 6 18.40 1.38 -18.74
C ALA A 6 17.33 0.53 -19.46
N ALA A 7 17.72 -0.64 -19.98
CA ALA A 7 16.78 -1.61 -20.56
C ALA A 7 15.94 -2.28 -19.47
N ALA A 8 16.54 -2.60 -18.32
CA ALA A 8 15.83 -3.14 -17.16
C ALA A 8 14.83 -2.14 -16.58
N ASP A 9 15.23 -0.87 -16.37
CA ASP A 9 14.35 0.19 -15.86
C ASP A 9 13.17 0.46 -16.79
N ALA A 10 13.34 0.27 -18.10
CA ALA A 10 12.23 0.34 -19.02
C ALA A 10 11.21 -0.77 -18.74
N LEU A 11 11.64 -2.01 -18.51
CA LEU A 11 10.74 -3.15 -18.28
C LEU A 11 10.14 -3.18 -16.86
N LEU A 12 10.98 -2.92 -15.85
CA LEU A 12 10.65 -2.96 -14.43
C LEU A 12 11.11 -1.65 -13.76
N PRO A 13 10.30 -0.58 -13.86
CA PRO A 13 10.66 0.70 -13.26
C PRO A 13 10.85 0.59 -11.75
N ALA A 14 11.94 1.14 -11.22
CA ALA A 14 12.20 1.20 -9.79
C ALA A 14 11.24 2.15 -9.02
N ASP A 15 10.58 3.07 -9.73
CA ASP A 15 9.56 3.97 -9.18
C ASP A 15 8.18 3.31 -9.24
N ILE A 16 7.50 3.19 -8.10
CA ILE A 16 6.20 2.52 -8.01
C ILE A 16 5.13 3.19 -8.87
N ALA A 17 5.16 4.52 -9.04
CA ALA A 17 4.15 5.21 -9.84
C ALA A 17 4.33 4.88 -11.34
N HIS A 18 5.58 4.80 -11.82
CA HIS A 18 5.89 4.28 -13.15
C HIS A 18 5.56 2.81 -13.29
N TYR A 19 5.88 1.98 -12.29
CA TYR A 19 5.54 0.57 -12.27
C TYR A 19 4.04 0.36 -12.47
N LEU A 20 3.20 1.06 -11.70
CA LEU A 20 1.73 0.93 -11.77
C LEU A 20 1.17 1.39 -13.12
N ARG A 21 1.71 2.47 -13.69
CA ARG A 21 1.31 2.97 -15.02
C ARG A 21 1.61 1.99 -16.16
N ARG A 22 2.49 1.02 -15.94
CA ARG A 22 2.92 0.02 -16.94
C ARG A 22 2.30 -1.36 -16.73
N LEU A 23 1.33 -1.50 -15.84
CA LEU A 23 0.61 -2.74 -15.69
C LEU A 23 -0.13 -3.10 -17.01
N PRO A 24 -0.18 -4.39 -17.39
CA PRO A 24 0.33 -5.56 -16.66
C PRO A 24 1.82 -5.89 -16.93
N ASP A 25 2.46 -5.24 -17.89
CA ASP A 25 3.81 -5.59 -18.37
C ASP A 25 4.86 -5.56 -17.26
N SER A 26 4.85 -4.51 -16.43
CA SER A 26 5.77 -4.35 -15.30
C SER A 26 5.63 -5.49 -14.28
N ALA A 27 4.41 -5.95 -14.02
CA ALA A 27 4.16 -7.08 -13.12
C ALA A 27 4.60 -8.41 -13.72
N SER A 28 4.44 -8.59 -15.03
CA SER A 28 4.97 -9.77 -15.73
C SER A 28 6.50 -9.83 -15.60
N ALA A 29 7.19 -8.71 -15.88
CA ALA A 29 8.64 -8.59 -15.74
C ALA A 29 9.10 -8.82 -14.29
N ALA A 30 8.39 -8.28 -13.30
CA ALA A 30 8.68 -8.50 -11.89
C ALA A 30 8.60 -9.99 -11.51
N ARG A 31 7.54 -10.69 -11.95
CA ARG A 31 7.35 -12.12 -11.69
C ARG A 31 8.43 -12.97 -12.36
N GLU A 32 8.83 -12.61 -13.58
CA GLU A 32 9.93 -13.28 -14.28
C GLU A 32 11.27 -13.12 -13.54
N ALA A 33 11.59 -11.89 -13.11
CA ALA A 33 12.79 -11.62 -12.33
C ALA A 33 12.78 -12.37 -10.99
N LEU A 34 11.65 -12.38 -10.28
CA LEU A 34 11.50 -13.12 -9.03
C LEU A 34 11.71 -14.62 -9.24
N ARG A 35 11.09 -15.19 -10.27
CA ARG A 35 11.25 -16.61 -10.63
C ARG A 35 12.72 -16.95 -10.90
N PHE A 36 13.41 -16.13 -11.69
CA PHE A 36 14.84 -16.33 -11.97
C PHE A 36 15.68 -16.37 -10.68
N VAL A 37 15.45 -15.43 -9.76
CA VAL A 37 16.17 -15.38 -8.47
C VAL A 37 15.89 -16.64 -7.66
N LEU A 38 14.63 -17.04 -7.53
CA LEU A 38 14.23 -18.23 -6.77
C LEU A 38 14.82 -19.53 -7.34
N GLU A 39 14.81 -19.68 -8.67
CA GLU A 39 15.39 -20.84 -9.36
C GLU A 39 16.91 -20.88 -9.21
N ALA A 40 17.59 -19.74 -9.41
CA ALA A 40 19.04 -19.64 -9.28
C ALA A 40 19.51 -19.92 -7.85
N GLN A 41 18.76 -19.50 -6.84
CA GLN A 41 19.06 -19.80 -5.44
C GLN A 41 18.95 -21.28 -5.09
N ALA A 42 18.09 -22.03 -5.77
CA ALA A 42 17.93 -23.47 -5.57
C ALA A 42 19.01 -24.30 -6.29
N GLY A 43 19.88 -23.67 -7.08
CA GLY A 43 20.96 -24.31 -7.83
C GLY A 43 22.12 -24.80 -6.96
N TYR A 44 22.99 -25.62 -7.56
CA TYR A 44 24.17 -26.22 -6.90
C TYR A 44 25.25 -25.18 -6.52
N ASP A 45 25.35 -24.09 -7.27
CA ASP A 45 26.29 -22.98 -7.05
C ASP A 45 25.55 -21.64 -7.26
N PRO A 46 24.75 -21.21 -6.26
CA PRO A 46 23.89 -20.05 -6.42
C PRO A 46 24.73 -18.76 -6.47
N PRO A 47 24.38 -17.80 -7.35
CA PRO A 47 25.02 -16.49 -7.36
C PRO A 47 24.92 -15.79 -6.00
N ASP A 48 25.93 -15.00 -5.65
CA ASP A 48 25.87 -14.14 -4.45
C ASP A 48 24.94 -12.93 -4.68
N PHE A 49 23.64 -13.17 -4.54
CA PHE A 49 22.61 -12.14 -4.65
C PHE A 49 22.67 -11.09 -3.52
N GLY A 50 23.36 -11.39 -2.41
CA GLY A 50 23.58 -10.44 -1.33
C GLY A 50 24.59 -9.38 -1.72
N ALA A 51 25.74 -9.80 -2.25
CA ALA A 51 26.75 -8.89 -2.81
C ALA A 51 26.20 -8.05 -3.98
N ALA A 52 25.34 -8.66 -4.81
CA ALA A 52 24.65 -7.96 -5.90
C ALA A 52 23.48 -7.07 -5.45
N ARG A 53 23.12 -7.07 -4.16
CA ARG A 53 21.98 -6.33 -3.58
C ARG A 53 20.62 -6.66 -4.21
N ILE A 54 20.45 -7.87 -4.71
CA ILE A 54 19.20 -8.37 -5.31
C ILE A 54 18.32 -9.01 -4.23
N LEU A 55 18.93 -9.82 -3.36
CA LEU A 55 18.23 -10.45 -2.23
C LEU A 55 18.84 -9.96 -0.92
N LEU A 56 18.02 -9.28 -0.12
CA LEU A 56 18.44 -8.72 1.15
C LEU A 56 17.69 -9.42 2.29
N PRO A 57 18.36 -9.73 3.41
CA PRO A 57 17.67 -10.26 4.57
C PRO A 57 16.74 -9.20 5.14
N ARG A 58 15.55 -9.60 5.62
CA ARG A 58 14.52 -8.70 6.13
C ARG A 58 15.03 -7.67 7.16
N ARG A 59 15.97 -8.08 8.02
CA ARG A 59 16.59 -7.22 9.05
C ARG A 59 17.51 -6.13 8.51
N ALA A 60 17.95 -6.24 7.26
CA ALA A 60 18.83 -5.25 6.60
C ALA A 60 18.03 -4.21 5.80
N VAL A 61 16.70 -4.32 5.76
CA VAL A 61 15.82 -3.41 5.05
C VAL A 61 14.75 -2.87 5.98
N ARG A 62 14.36 -1.61 5.73
CA ARG A 62 13.23 -0.95 6.36
C ARG A 62 12.18 -0.73 5.28
N LEU A 63 10.97 -1.22 5.50
CA LEU A 63 9.88 -1.06 4.53
C LEU A 63 9.27 0.34 4.65
N ALA A 64 9.21 1.04 3.53
CA ALA A 64 8.43 2.25 3.37
C ALA A 64 6.98 1.90 2.98
N ALA A 65 6.09 2.89 2.98
CA ALA A 65 4.78 2.72 2.37
C ALA A 65 4.94 2.34 0.89
N PRO A 66 4.15 1.40 0.35
CA PRO A 66 4.26 1.02 -1.04
C PRO A 66 3.93 2.19 -1.99
N ILE A 67 3.08 3.14 -1.56
CA ILE A 67 2.82 4.41 -2.25
C ILE A 67 3.17 5.55 -1.30
N PRO A 68 4.44 5.99 -1.23
CA PRO A 68 4.88 6.93 -0.21
C PRO A 68 4.42 8.37 -0.47
N ARG A 69 4.04 8.71 -1.71
CA ARG A 69 3.59 10.05 -2.11
C ARG A 69 2.42 9.95 -3.09
N PRO A 70 1.23 9.53 -2.64
CA PRO A 70 0.07 9.50 -3.52
C PRO A 70 -0.28 10.92 -3.97
N GLY A 71 -0.75 11.08 -5.21
CA GLY A 71 -1.23 12.38 -5.69
C GLY A 71 -2.52 12.85 -5.00
N LYS A 72 -3.33 11.90 -4.50
CA LYS A 72 -4.59 12.14 -3.79
C LYS A 72 -4.89 10.94 -2.89
N VAL A 73 -5.45 11.18 -1.72
CA VAL A 73 -6.06 10.15 -0.87
C VAL A 73 -7.53 10.52 -0.66
N VAL A 74 -8.41 9.59 -1.00
CA VAL A 74 -9.85 9.69 -0.72
C VAL A 74 -10.18 8.57 0.24
N ALA A 75 -10.76 8.92 1.38
CA ALA A 75 -11.30 7.97 2.33
C ALA A 75 -12.83 8.04 2.31
N VAL A 76 -13.47 6.97 2.76
CA VAL A 76 -14.93 6.86 2.86
C VAL A 76 -15.29 6.71 4.32
N SER A 77 -16.22 7.52 4.80
CA SER A 77 -16.73 7.44 6.17
C SER A 77 -17.65 6.23 6.36
N ALA A 78 -18.01 5.92 7.60
CA ALA A 78 -18.97 4.84 7.89
C ALA A 78 -20.35 5.07 7.23
N ASP A 79 -20.72 6.33 6.99
CA ASP A 79 -21.98 6.70 6.34
C ASP A 79 -21.88 6.70 4.80
N GLY A 80 -20.72 6.30 4.22
CA GLY A 80 -20.49 6.26 2.77
C GLY A 80 -20.02 7.59 2.17
N GLU A 81 -19.90 8.65 2.97
CA GLU A 81 -19.48 9.97 2.47
C GLU A 81 -17.96 10.02 2.21
N PRO A 82 -17.52 10.43 1.01
CA PRO A 82 -16.11 10.56 0.69
C PRO A 82 -15.52 11.86 1.27
N PHE A 83 -14.28 11.77 1.76
CA PHE A 83 -13.52 12.92 2.24
C PHE A 83 -12.04 12.84 1.85
N LEU A 84 -11.37 14.00 1.85
CA LEU A 84 -9.96 14.08 1.54
C LEU A 84 -9.12 13.83 2.80
N VAL A 85 -8.09 13.01 2.63
CA VAL A 85 -6.98 12.89 3.57
C VAL A 85 -5.75 13.51 2.92
N ALA A 86 -4.98 14.28 3.69
CA ALA A 86 -3.76 14.87 3.16
C ALA A 86 -2.78 13.75 2.76
N PRO A 87 -2.16 13.79 1.57
CA PRO A 87 -1.14 12.83 1.19
C PRO A 87 0.04 12.74 2.17
N SER A 88 0.32 13.81 2.93
CA SER A 88 1.34 13.84 3.98
C SER A 88 1.02 12.94 5.18
N ALA A 89 -0.23 12.50 5.35
CA ALA A 89 -0.61 11.57 6.41
C ALA A 89 -0.05 10.17 6.18
N VAL A 90 0.36 9.82 4.95
CA VAL A 90 0.89 8.50 4.62
C VAL A 90 2.20 8.24 5.39
N ALA A 91 2.22 7.12 6.10
CA ALA A 91 3.40 6.57 6.74
C ALA A 91 3.65 5.13 6.27
N GLY A 92 4.90 4.70 6.30
CA GLY A 92 5.27 3.31 6.10
C GLY A 92 4.85 2.42 7.28
N PRO A 93 4.82 1.10 7.06
CA PRO A 93 4.44 0.12 8.09
C PRO A 93 5.45 0.04 9.26
N GLU A 94 6.64 0.62 9.11
CA GLU A 94 7.71 0.66 10.11
C GLU A 94 8.02 2.10 10.58
N ASP A 95 7.21 3.07 10.20
CA ASP A 95 7.32 4.45 10.67
C ASP A 95 6.67 4.63 12.04
N ASP A 96 7.31 5.44 12.89
CA ASP A 96 6.81 5.78 14.20
C ASP A 96 5.70 6.84 14.11
N LEU A 97 4.57 6.58 14.76
CA LEU A 97 3.50 7.57 14.90
C LEU A 97 3.80 8.53 16.05
N HIS A 98 3.90 9.82 15.74
CA HIS A 98 4.09 10.87 16.72
C HIS A 98 2.78 11.62 16.94
N ALA A 99 2.06 11.29 18.01
CA ALA A 99 0.84 12.01 18.38
C ALA A 99 1.18 13.37 19.00
N PRO A 100 0.69 14.50 18.43
CA PRO A 100 0.86 15.82 19.04
C PRO A 100 0.26 15.86 20.47
N PRO A 101 0.92 16.54 21.43
CA PRO A 101 0.38 16.68 22.78
C PRO A 101 -1.03 17.27 22.80
N GLY A 102 -1.91 16.73 23.63
CA GLY A 102 -3.29 17.21 23.78
C GLY A 102 -4.30 16.66 22.76
N LEU A 103 -3.87 15.79 21.85
CA LEU A 103 -4.76 15.04 20.97
C LEU A 103 -5.05 13.64 21.53
N ALA A 104 -6.30 13.22 21.44
CA ALA A 104 -6.68 11.82 21.61
C ALA A 104 -6.78 11.15 20.24
N LEU A 105 -6.17 9.98 20.06
CA LEU A 105 -6.20 9.24 18.80
C LEU A 105 -7.13 8.03 18.89
N GLY A 106 -8.14 8.02 18.03
CA GLY A 106 -8.84 6.80 17.63
C GLY A 106 -8.07 6.08 16.53
N VAL A 107 -8.24 4.76 16.46
CA VAL A 107 -7.59 3.93 15.45
C VAL A 107 -8.59 2.94 14.86
N ALA A 108 -8.58 2.79 13.55
CA ALA A 108 -9.42 1.85 12.82
C ALA A 108 -8.58 1.09 11.77
N PRO A 109 -8.87 -0.21 11.54
CA PRO A 109 -8.32 -0.90 10.38
C PRO A 109 -8.96 -0.34 9.10
N ALA A 110 -8.19 -0.27 8.02
CA ALA A 110 -8.66 0.19 6.71
C ALA A 110 -8.08 -0.69 5.59
N LEU A 111 -8.82 -0.77 4.47
CA LEU A 111 -8.35 -1.37 3.23
C LEU A 111 -8.18 -0.26 2.20
N ALA A 112 -6.98 -0.11 1.65
CA ALA A 112 -6.71 0.85 0.60
C ALA A 112 -6.80 0.17 -0.78
N ALA A 113 -7.65 0.68 -1.66
CA ALA A 113 -7.61 0.37 -3.09
C ALA A 113 -6.62 1.30 -3.79
N VAL A 114 -5.69 0.74 -4.56
CA VAL A 114 -4.69 1.50 -5.31
C VAL A 114 -5.14 1.63 -6.75
N ILE A 115 -5.34 2.86 -7.22
CA ILE A 115 -5.75 3.15 -8.59
C ILE A 115 -4.54 3.06 -9.53
N GLY A 116 -4.65 2.21 -10.57
CA GLY A 116 -3.52 1.88 -11.45
C GLY A 116 -3.25 2.88 -12.56
N HIS A 117 -4.31 3.51 -13.08
CA HIS A 117 -4.20 4.46 -14.18
C HIS A 117 -5.18 5.62 -14.02
N THR A 118 -4.98 6.67 -14.81
CA THR A 118 -5.93 7.78 -14.85
C THR A 118 -7.26 7.28 -15.39
N ALA A 119 -8.33 7.60 -14.67
CA ALA A 119 -9.70 7.25 -15.03
C ALA A 119 -10.64 8.40 -14.67
N ARG A 120 -11.80 8.45 -15.32
CA ARG A 120 -12.80 9.50 -15.16
C ARG A 120 -14.16 8.91 -15.50
N ASP A 121 -15.19 9.27 -14.73
CA ASP A 121 -16.59 8.88 -14.97
C ASP A 121 -16.76 7.37 -15.20
N VAL A 122 -16.03 6.57 -14.40
CA VAL A 122 -16.04 5.10 -14.47
C VAL A 122 -17.37 4.58 -13.95
N ALA A 123 -18.02 3.70 -14.70
CA ALA A 123 -19.24 3.04 -14.24
C ALA A 123 -18.93 2.14 -13.03
N ALA A 124 -19.88 1.96 -12.11
CA ALA A 124 -19.67 1.17 -10.89
C ALA A 124 -19.23 -0.26 -11.21
N GLU A 125 -19.78 -0.86 -12.26
CA GLU A 125 -19.46 -2.21 -12.72
C GLU A 125 -18.04 -2.32 -13.30
N GLU A 126 -17.48 -1.20 -13.77
CA GLU A 126 -16.13 -1.11 -14.34
C GLU A 126 -15.09 -0.71 -13.28
N ALA A 127 -15.51 -0.30 -12.07
CA ALA A 127 -14.61 0.15 -11.01
C ALA A 127 -13.50 -0.87 -10.67
N PRO A 128 -13.73 -2.20 -10.64
CA PRO A 128 -12.64 -3.15 -10.40
C PRO A 128 -11.52 -3.09 -11.45
N SER A 129 -11.81 -2.67 -12.69
CA SER A 129 -10.83 -2.63 -13.78
C SER A 129 -9.76 -1.55 -13.60
N VAL A 130 -10.05 -0.49 -12.80
CA VAL A 130 -9.10 0.62 -12.56
C VAL A 130 -8.23 0.39 -11.33
N VAL A 131 -8.51 -0.66 -10.54
CA VAL A 131 -7.78 -1.01 -9.33
C VAL A 131 -6.56 -1.86 -9.69
N ALA A 132 -5.36 -1.35 -9.42
CA ALA A 132 -4.11 -2.08 -9.59
C ALA A 132 -3.84 -3.09 -8.46
N GLY A 133 -4.47 -2.91 -7.31
CA GLY A 133 -4.31 -3.79 -6.16
C GLY A 133 -4.80 -3.15 -4.87
N TYR A 134 -4.55 -3.86 -3.77
CA TYR A 134 -5.00 -3.48 -2.43
C TYR A 134 -3.82 -3.44 -1.46
N ALA A 135 -3.92 -2.60 -0.43
CA ALA A 135 -2.94 -2.57 0.65
C ALA A 135 -3.66 -2.47 1.99
N ALA A 136 -3.11 -3.11 3.02
CA ALA A 136 -3.57 -2.87 4.37
C ALA A 136 -3.23 -1.44 4.79
N ALA A 137 -4.14 -0.81 5.51
CA ALA A 137 -3.95 0.52 6.06
C ALA A 137 -4.47 0.59 7.49
N VAL A 138 -3.94 1.55 8.24
CA VAL A 138 -4.49 1.96 9.53
C VAL A 138 -4.93 3.41 9.38
N SER A 139 -6.15 3.72 9.83
CA SER A 139 -6.66 5.09 9.84
C SER A 139 -6.68 5.60 11.27
N PHE A 140 -5.86 6.61 11.55
CA PHE A 140 -5.94 7.35 12.79
C PHE A 140 -6.89 8.54 12.64
N ARG A 141 -7.62 8.81 13.73
CA ARG A 141 -8.49 9.97 13.86
C ARG A 141 -8.18 10.69 15.15
N ALA A 142 -7.66 11.91 15.05
CA ALA A 142 -7.49 12.77 16.20
C ALA A 142 -8.80 13.42 16.63
N SER A 143 -8.95 13.63 17.93
CA SER A 143 -9.95 14.49 18.54
C SER A 143 -9.28 15.47 19.50
N GLY A 144 -9.84 16.68 19.59
CA GLY A 144 -9.26 17.82 20.30
C GLY A 144 -9.38 19.10 19.47
N GLU A 145 -9.15 20.27 20.08
CA GLU A 145 -9.28 21.55 19.38
C GLU A 145 -8.35 21.67 18.16
N LEU A 146 -7.11 21.19 18.29
CA LEU A 146 -6.11 21.22 17.22
C LEU A 146 -6.43 20.29 16.04
N ALA A 147 -7.34 19.34 16.22
CA ALA A 147 -7.71 18.34 15.20
C ALA A 147 -9.04 18.66 14.50
N ARG A 148 -9.71 19.77 14.84
CA ARG A 148 -11.09 20.05 14.39
C ARG A 148 -11.24 20.00 12.87
N ASP A 149 -10.31 20.59 12.13
CA ASP A 149 -10.43 20.75 10.68
C ASP A 149 -9.74 19.63 9.89
N LEU A 150 -8.77 18.93 10.52
CA LEU A 150 -7.92 17.93 9.88
C LEU A 150 -7.76 16.66 10.74
N PRO A 151 -8.86 16.04 11.21
CA PRO A 151 -8.78 14.96 12.19
C PRO A 151 -8.09 13.69 11.66
N HIS A 152 -8.03 13.51 10.34
CA HIS A 152 -7.42 12.34 9.68
C HIS A 152 -6.09 12.65 8.99
N SER A 153 -5.65 13.90 8.99
CA SER A 153 -4.58 14.39 8.11
C SER A 153 -3.30 14.77 8.86
N GLY A 154 -3.14 14.31 10.09
CA GLY A 154 -1.88 14.44 10.83
C GLY A 154 -0.78 13.57 10.23
N ASP A 155 0.47 13.97 10.42
CA ASP A 155 1.62 13.22 9.92
C ASP A 155 1.63 11.81 10.52
N GLY A 156 1.70 10.81 9.64
CA GLY A 156 1.66 9.39 9.99
C GLY A 156 0.29 8.84 10.37
N PHE A 157 -0.80 9.59 10.19
CA PHE A 157 -2.16 9.13 10.52
C PHE A 157 -2.71 8.07 9.55
N LEU A 158 -2.00 7.80 8.45
CA LEU A 158 -2.34 6.76 7.50
C LEU A 158 -1.15 5.82 7.23
N PRO A 159 -0.75 4.95 8.19
CA PRO A 159 0.18 3.88 7.88
C PRO A 159 -0.39 2.97 6.79
N LEU A 160 0.40 2.75 5.73
CA LEU A 160 0.01 2.01 4.53
C LEU A 160 1.06 0.92 4.23
N GLY A 161 0.60 -0.30 3.97
CA GLY A 161 1.45 -1.41 3.54
C GLY A 161 1.31 -2.65 4.42
N PRO A 162 2.29 -3.58 4.38
CA PRO A 162 3.65 -3.40 3.85
C PRO A 162 3.79 -3.54 2.33
N ALA A 163 2.79 -4.05 1.63
CA ALA A 163 2.84 -4.28 0.18
C ALA A 163 1.49 -3.97 -0.47
N ILE A 164 1.51 -3.88 -1.80
CA ILE A 164 0.30 -3.93 -2.62
C ILE A 164 0.13 -5.40 -3.03
N VAL A 165 -1.02 -5.98 -2.72
CA VAL A 165 -1.44 -7.28 -3.24
C VAL A 165 -2.25 -7.07 -4.51
N SER A 166 -2.03 -7.91 -5.52
CA SER A 166 -2.75 -7.78 -6.78
C SER A 166 -4.21 -8.26 -6.65
N PRO A 167 -5.11 -7.87 -7.56
CA PRO A 167 -6.51 -8.30 -7.51
C PRO A 167 -6.69 -9.83 -7.54
N ASP A 168 -5.78 -10.56 -8.21
CA ASP A 168 -5.77 -12.03 -8.21
C ASP A 168 -5.36 -12.66 -6.86
N GLU A 169 -4.59 -11.95 -6.04
CA GLU A 169 -4.20 -12.39 -4.68
C GLU A 169 -5.26 -12.07 -3.63
N ALA A 170 -6.17 -11.12 -3.92
CA ALA A 170 -7.29 -10.73 -3.07
C ALA A 170 -8.61 -10.82 -3.87
N PRO A 171 -9.09 -12.05 -4.18
CA PRO A 171 -10.20 -12.25 -5.11
C PRO A 171 -11.55 -11.74 -4.61
N ASP A 172 -11.73 -11.61 -3.29
CA ASP A 172 -12.89 -10.98 -2.68
C ASP A 172 -12.46 -9.82 -1.76
N PRO A 173 -12.11 -8.66 -2.34
CA PRO A 173 -11.68 -7.49 -1.57
C PRO A 173 -12.83 -6.92 -0.74
N CYS A 174 -14.07 -7.29 -1.06
CA CYS A 174 -15.27 -6.89 -0.35
C CYS A 174 -15.56 -7.76 0.87
N ASP A 175 -14.87 -8.89 1.11
CA ASP A 175 -15.07 -9.70 2.33
C ASP A 175 -13.77 -10.16 2.99
N LEU A 176 -12.81 -9.24 3.13
CA LEU A 176 -11.56 -9.49 3.83
C LEU A 176 -11.75 -9.32 5.34
N ARG A 177 -11.32 -10.33 6.12
CA ARG A 177 -11.21 -10.21 7.57
C ARG A 177 -10.09 -9.23 7.92
N MET A 178 -10.43 -8.24 8.72
CA MET A 178 -9.54 -7.20 9.22
C MET A 178 -9.44 -7.32 10.75
N GLU A 179 -8.23 -7.17 11.29
CA GLU A 179 -7.99 -7.18 12.73
C GLU A 179 -7.03 -6.05 13.07
N ILE A 180 -7.31 -5.36 14.18
CA ILE A 180 -6.41 -4.36 14.73
C ILE A 180 -5.90 -4.77 16.11
N ARG A 181 -4.60 -4.61 16.32
CA ARG A 181 -3.93 -4.92 17.59
C ARG A 181 -3.10 -3.74 18.06
N VAL A 182 -3.19 -3.44 19.36
CA VAL A 182 -2.34 -2.43 20.02
C VAL A 182 -1.57 -3.13 21.13
N SER A 183 -0.24 -3.06 21.08
CA SER A 183 0.65 -3.77 22.02
C SER A 183 0.31 -5.26 22.15
N GLY A 184 0.03 -5.91 21.02
CA GLY A 184 -0.33 -7.34 20.97
C GLY A 184 -1.78 -7.67 21.39
N ARG A 185 -2.53 -6.71 21.94
CA ARG A 185 -3.94 -6.91 22.32
C ARG A 185 -4.86 -6.57 21.16
N SER A 186 -5.71 -7.51 20.79
CA SER A 186 -6.76 -7.27 19.80
C SER A 186 -7.76 -6.24 20.33
N LEU A 187 -8.06 -5.21 19.54
CA LEU A 187 -9.14 -4.26 19.83
C LEU A 187 -10.45 -4.66 19.14
N GLY A 188 -10.39 -5.60 18.20
CA GLY A 188 -11.55 -6.09 17.47
C GLY A 188 -11.20 -6.67 16.11
N THR A 189 -12.18 -7.38 15.54
CA THR A 189 -12.16 -7.90 14.18
C THR A 189 -13.36 -7.35 13.42
N SER A 190 -13.16 -7.00 12.15
CA SER A 190 -14.21 -6.55 11.23
C SER A 190 -14.02 -7.23 9.87
N HIS A 191 -14.97 -7.02 8.96
CA HIS A 191 -14.84 -7.40 7.55
C HIS A 191 -14.96 -6.19 6.63
N SER A 192 -14.30 -6.21 5.47
CA SER A 192 -14.36 -5.08 4.53
C SER A 192 -15.77 -4.80 3.99
N LYS A 193 -16.68 -5.81 3.92
CA LYS A 193 -18.10 -5.62 3.54
C LYS A 193 -18.89 -4.73 4.49
N GLU A 194 -18.42 -4.55 5.72
CA GLU A 194 -19.04 -3.64 6.68
C GLU A 194 -18.85 -2.17 6.27
N TYR A 195 -17.93 -1.91 5.33
CA TYR A 195 -17.63 -0.60 4.75
C TYR A 195 -17.79 -0.68 3.22
N PRO A 196 -19.02 -0.82 2.71
CA PRO A 196 -19.24 -1.06 1.29
C PRO A 196 -18.60 0.04 0.45
N LEU A 197 -17.67 -0.36 -0.42
CA LEU A 197 -17.23 0.44 -1.56
C LEU A 197 -18.43 0.50 -2.51
N GLN A 198 -19.23 1.56 -2.41
CA GLN A 198 -20.36 1.80 -3.33
C GLN A 198 -19.87 2.22 -4.71
#